data_AF-A0A0A9Y9A5-F1
#
_entry.id   AF-A0A0A9Y9A5-F1
#
_cell.length_a   1.000
_cell.length_b   1.000
_cell.length_c   1.000
_cell.angle_alpha   90.00
_cell.angle_beta   90.00
_cell.angle_gamma   90.00
#
_symmetry.space_group_name_H-M   'P 1'
#
loop_
_entity.id
_entity.type
_entity.pdbx_description
1 polymer ?
#
loop_
_entity_poly.entity_id
_entity_poly.type
_entity_poly.pdbx_seq_one_letter_code
_entity_poly.pdbx_strand_id
1 'polypeptide(L)'
;MKSFVGLIFAVALVEFASAVTKEYHDRAVAAKDKCAKEHNIKESEIQEFLKKHKLPETEDGKCMIACYLEEMKLITDGKVNVEEWKKSNKEKWDEEAHVAMADEIVDKCNEQGQFYITR
;
A
#
# COMPACT_ATOMS: atom_id res chain seq x y z
N MET A 1 1.30 42.33 -7.13
CA MET A 1 0.41 41.78 -8.17
C MET A 1 0.91 40.40 -8.57
N LYS A 2 0.10 39.38 -8.23
CA LYS A 2 -0.16 38.14 -8.97
C LYS A 2 1.07 37.26 -9.28
N SER A 3 1.38 36.32 -8.41
CA SER A 3 0.90 34.93 -8.52
C SER A 3 1.37 34.26 -9.82
N PHE A 4 2.60 33.77 -9.86
CA PHE A 4 3.02 32.82 -10.91
C PHE A 4 3.94 31.69 -10.47
N VAL A 5 4.31 31.61 -9.18
CA VAL A 5 5.17 30.52 -8.67
C VAL A 5 4.40 29.52 -7.78
N GLY A 6 3.14 29.83 -7.43
CA GLY A 6 2.34 29.05 -6.46
C GLY A 6 1.29 28.09 -7.03
N LEU A 7 1.16 27.94 -8.35
CA LEU A 7 0.02 27.25 -8.97
C LEU A 7 0.32 25.84 -9.52
N ILE A 8 1.58 25.39 -9.54
CA ILE A 8 1.93 24.02 -9.95
C ILE A 8 2.02 23.08 -8.73
N PHE A 9 2.29 23.59 -7.53
CA PHE A 9 2.39 22.78 -6.31
C PHE A 9 1.08 22.61 -5.53
N ALA A 10 -0.02 23.26 -5.95
CA ALA A 10 -1.30 23.26 -5.22
C ALA A 10 -2.35 22.29 -5.78
N VAL A 11 -2.05 21.51 -6.84
CA VAL A 11 -3.01 20.57 -7.47
C VAL A 11 -2.85 19.13 -6.95
N ALA A 12 -1.84 18.83 -6.13
CA ALA A 12 -1.62 17.47 -5.60
C ALA A 12 -2.43 17.14 -4.32
N LEU A 13 -3.34 18.02 -3.90
CA LEU A 13 -4.23 17.80 -2.74
C LEU A 13 -5.70 17.77 -3.16
N VAL A 14 -6.00 17.13 -4.29
CA VAL A 14 -7.33 16.53 -4.40
C VAL A 14 -7.31 15.38 -3.40
N GLU A 15 -8.10 15.49 -2.35
CA GLU A 15 -8.43 14.38 -1.48
C GLU A 15 -9.00 13.28 -2.39
N PHE A 16 -8.13 12.35 -2.79
CA PHE A 16 -8.46 11.33 -3.78
C PHE A 16 -9.45 10.36 -3.15
N ALA A 17 -10.73 10.62 -3.35
CA ALA A 17 -11.77 9.61 -3.23
C ALA A 17 -11.59 8.63 -4.40
N SER A 18 -10.58 7.76 -4.30
CA SER A 18 -10.48 6.58 -5.13
C SER A 18 -11.74 5.74 -4.90
N ALA A 19 -12.47 5.37 -5.95
CA ALA A 19 -13.56 4.41 -5.84
C ALA A 19 -12.98 3.00 -5.67
N VAL A 20 -12.29 2.77 -4.55
CA VAL A 20 -11.84 1.43 -4.15
C VAL A 20 -13.07 0.52 -4.18
N THR A 21 -12.98 -0.58 -4.93
CA THR A 21 -14.11 -1.51 -5.00
C THR A 21 -14.43 -2.03 -3.60
N LYS A 22 -15.72 -2.22 -3.31
CA LYS A 22 -16.14 -2.74 -1.99
C LYS A 22 -15.47 -4.07 -1.66
N GLU A 23 -15.33 -4.94 -2.66
CA GLU A 23 -14.66 -6.23 -2.51
C GLU A 23 -13.18 -6.05 -2.11
N TYR A 24 -12.45 -5.17 -2.81
CA TYR A 24 -11.06 -4.85 -2.46
C TYR A 24 -10.96 -4.31 -1.03
N HIS A 25 -11.83 -3.39 -0.66
CA HIS A 25 -11.85 -2.78 0.66
C HIS A 25 -12.07 -3.86 1.75
N ASP A 26 -13.06 -4.72 1.58
CA ASP A 26 -13.41 -5.72 2.59
C ASP A 26 -12.29 -6.75 2.78
N ARG A 27 -11.63 -7.20 1.70
CA ARG A 27 -10.47 -8.11 1.80
C ARG A 27 -9.28 -7.43 2.51
N ALA A 28 -9.03 -6.15 2.22
CA ALA A 28 -7.94 -5.40 2.85
C ALA A 28 -8.20 -5.17 4.35
N VAL A 29 -9.43 -4.86 4.74
CA VAL A 29 -9.81 -4.73 6.16
C VAL A 29 -9.66 -6.06 6.89
N ALA A 30 -10.14 -7.17 6.30
CA ALA A 30 -10.02 -8.49 6.89
C ALA A 30 -8.55 -8.92 7.08
N ALA A 31 -7.70 -8.69 6.08
CA ALA A 31 -6.26 -8.95 6.18
C ALA A 31 -5.61 -8.09 7.28
N LYS A 32 -5.90 -6.79 7.31
CA LYS A 32 -5.39 -5.85 8.33
C LYS A 32 -5.76 -6.32 9.74
N ASP A 33 -7.04 -6.62 9.99
CA ASP A 33 -7.52 -7.03 11.32
C ASP A 33 -6.92 -8.38 11.76
N LYS A 34 -6.80 -9.34 10.83
CA LYS A 34 -6.15 -10.63 11.09
C LYS A 34 -4.69 -10.44 11.51
N CYS A 35 -3.90 -9.73 10.70
CA CYS A 35 -2.46 -9.57 10.92
C CYS A 35 -2.15 -8.67 12.13
N ALA A 36 -2.97 -7.66 12.38
CA ALA A 36 -2.86 -6.85 13.60
C ALA A 36 -3.04 -7.69 14.86
N LYS A 37 -4.03 -8.60 14.87
CA LYS A 37 -4.27 -9.50 15.99
C LYS A 37 -3.13 -10.51 16.16
N GLU A 38 -2.63 -11.08 15.08
CA GLU A 38 -1.54 -12.07 15.10
C GLU A 38 -0.25 -11.50 15.70
N HIS A 39 0.09 -10.26 15.33
CA HIS A 39 1.31 -9.59 15.80
C HIS A 39 1.08 -8.62 16.96
N ASN A 40 -0.09 -8.68 17.62
CA ASN A 40 -0.45 -7.84 18.77
C ASN A 40 -0.27 -6.32 18.53
N ILE A 41 -0.50 -5.87 17.29
CA ILE A 41 -0.37 -4.46 16.92
C ILE A 41 -1.59 -3.68 17.39
N LYS A 42 -1.35 -2.57 18.09
CA LYS A 42 -2.42 -1.67 18.51
C LYS A 42 -2.94 -0.88 17.32
N GLU A 43 -4.25 -0.62 17.32
CA GLU A 43 -4.86 0.22 16.28
C GLU A 43 -4.18 1.59 16.17
N SER A 44 -3.71 2.19 17.28
CA SER A 44 -2.97 3.46 17.24
C SER A 44 -1.69 3.40 16.41
N GLU A 45 -0.99 2.26 16.41
CA GLU A 45 0.24 2.04 15.63
C GLU A 45 -0.08 1.86 14.15
N ILE A 46 -1.17 1.16 13.83
CA ILE A 46 -1.70 1.05 12.46
C ILE A 46 -2.07 2.43 11.93
N GLN A 47 -2.70 3.27 12.75
CA GLN A 47 -3.07 4.63 12.37
C GLN A 47 -1.83 5.52 12.12
N GLU A 48 -0.71 5.31 12.81
CA GLU A 48 0.54 6.01 12.50
C GLU A 48 1.05 5.65 11.11
N PHE A 49 0.99 4.37 10.74
CA PHE A 49 1.37 3.91 9.41
C PHE A 49 0.43 4.46 8.33
N LEU A 50 -0.88 4.28 8.49
CA LEU A 50 -1.86 4.63 7.44
C LEU A 50 -2.05 6.14 7.26
N LYS A 51 -2.03 6.93 8.34
CA LYS A 51 -2.33 8.37 8.27
C LYS A 51 -1.10 9.25 8.26
N LYS A 52 0.00 8.83 8.91
CA LYS A 52 1.24 9.61 9.00
C LYS A 52 2.33 9.09 8.06
N HIS A 53 2.05 8.04 7.29
CA HIS A 53 3.01 7.38 6.40
C HIS A 53 4.31 6.95 7.11
N LYS A 54 4.23 6.64 8.41
CA LYS A 54 5.37 6.21 9.22
C LYS A 54 5.47 4.69 9.20
N LEU A 55 6.52 4.15 8.57
CA LEU A 55 6.76 2.71 8.58
C LEU A 55 7.03 2.20 10.01
N PRO A 56 6.54 1.01 10.38
CA PRO A 56 6.83 0.41 11.67
C PRO A 56 8.33 0.06 11.76
N GLU A 57 8.91 0.38 12.91
CA GLU A 57 10.33 0.10 13.20
C GLU A 57 10.52 -1.20 13.99
N THR A 58 9.47 -1.65 14.69
CA THR A 58 9.46 -2.87 15.50
C THR A 58 9.36 -4.11 14.61
N GLU A 59 9.92 -5.23 15.08
CA GLU A 59 9.82 -6.52 14.38
C GLU A 59 8.37 -6.95 14.20
N ASP A 60 7.54 -6.87 15.24
CA ASP A 60 6.11 -7.20 15.14
C ASP A 60 5.39 -6.35 14.08
N GLY A 61 5.71 -5.06 13.98
CA GLY A 61 5.11 -4.18 12.99
C GLY A 61 5.55 -4.49 11.56
N LYS A 62 6.82 -4.86 11.36
CA LYS A 62 7.30 -5.35 10.05
C LYS A 62 6.64 -6.67 9.66
N CYS A 63 6.52 -7.61 10.61
CA CYS A 63 5.85 -8.89 10.39
C CYS A 63 4.36 -8.70 10.08
N MET A 64 3.69 -7.74 10.71
CA MET A 64 2.30 -7.39 10.38
C MET A 64 2.14 -6.92 8.93
N ILE A 65 3.08 -6.11 8.41
CA ILE A 65 3.08 -5.71 7.00
C ILE A 65 3.29 -6.93 6.09
N ALA A 66 4.25 -7.80 6.41
CA ALA A 66 4.49 -9.02 5.62
C ALA A 66 3.24 -9.91 5.58
N CYS A 67 2.63 -10.18 6.74
CA CYS A 67 1.36 -10.90 6.84
C CYS A 67 0.27 -10.27 5.97
N TYR A 68 0.10 -8.94 6.04
CA TYR A 68 -0.91 -8.25 5.23
C TYR A 68 -0.68 -8.44 3.73
N LEU A 69 0.57 -8.36 3.27
CA LEU A 69 0.92 -8.55 1.87
C LEU A 69 0.71 -10.00 1.41
N GLU A 70 0.95 -10.98 2.27
CA GLU A 70 0.68 -12.40 1.99
C GLU A 70 -0.83 -12.70 1.94
N GLU A 71 -1.62 -12.20 2.89
CA GLU A 71 -3.09 -12.37 2.91
C GLU A 71 -3.75 -11.75 1.68
N MET A 72 -3.21 -10.61 1.22
CA MET A 72 -3.64 -9.94 0.00
C MET A 72 -3.07 -10.58 -1.27
N LYS A 73 -2.24 -11.63 -1.15
CA LYS A 73 -1.56 -12.34 -2.25
C LYS A 73 -0.64 -11.47 -3.10
N LEU A 74 -0.24 -10.33 -2.55
CA LEU A 74 0.68 -9.37 -3.15
C LEU A 74 2.13 -9.85 -3.03
N ILE A 75 2.40 -10.65 -2.00
CA ILE A 75 3.61 -11.47 -1.87
C ILE A 75 3.17 -12.93 -1.77
N THR A 76 3.94 -13.83 -2.36
CA THR A 76 3.76 -15.29 -2.24
C THR A 76 5.14 -15.92 -2.19
N ASP A 77 5.39 -16.75 -1.18
CA ASP A 77 6.70 -17.39 -0.95
C ASP A 77 7.87 -16.39 -0.92
N GLY A 78 7.65 -15.23 -0.28
CA GLY A 78 8.64 -14.15 -0.17
C GLY A 78 8.92 -13.41 -1.48
N LYS A 79 8.16 -13.66 -2.56
CA LYS A 79 8.30 -13.00 -3.86
C LYS A 79 7.11 -12.10 -4.16
N VAL A 80 7.38 -10.98 -4.81
CA VAL A 80 6.36 -10.07 -5.32
C VAL A 80 5.51 -10.80 -6.36
N ASN A 81 4.19 -10.81 -6.17
CA ASN A 81 3.24 -11.27 -7.18
C ASN A 81 2.85 -10.07 -8.07
N VAL A 82 3.66 -9.82 -9.10
CA VAL A 82 3.49 -8.65 -9.99
C VAL A 82 2.09 -8.58 -10.59
N GLU A 83 1.52 -9.72 -10.98
CA GLU A 83 0.18 -9.77 -11.58
C GLU A 83 -0.91 -9.32 -10.61
N GLU A 84 -0.90 -9.84 -9.37
CA GLU A 84 -1.89 -9.44 -8.37
C GLU A 84 -1.71 -7.99 -7.91
N TRP A 85 -0.47 -7.48 -7.88
CA TRP A 85 -0.21 -6.07 -7.63
C TRP A 85 -0.82 -5.16 -8.69
N LYS A 86 -0.57 -5.44 -9.98
CA LYS A 86 -1.12 -4.64 -11.09
C LYS A 86 -2.64 -4.74 -11.16
N LYS A 87 -3.21 -5.92 -10.86
CA LYS A 87 -4.66 -6.09 -10.71
C LYS A 87 -5.20 -5.22 -9.56
N SER A 88 -4.55 -5.28 -8.40
CA SER A 88 -4.92 -4.49 -7.22
C SER A 88 -4.83 -2.99 -7.47
N ASN A 89 -3.89 -2.52 -8.29
CA ASN A 89 -3.79 -1.11 -8.66
C ASN A 89 -5.03 -0.64 -9.44
N LYS A 90 -5.54 -1.45 -10.37
CA LYS A 90 -6.78 -1.17 -11.11
C LYS A 90 -8.04 -1.21 -10.23
N GLU A 91 -8.03 -1.98 -9.15
CA GLU A 91 -9.14 -2.04 -8.19
C GLU A 91 -9.11 -0.89 -7.16
N LYS A 92 -7.97 -0.20 -7.04
CA LYS A 92 -7.75 0.93 -6.13
C LYS A 92 -7.93 2.28 -6.79
N TRP A 93 -7.59 2.41 -8.07
CA TRP A 93 -7.49 3.70 -8.75
C TRP A 93 -8.29 3.69 -10.04
N ASP A 94 -9.18 4.67 -10.20
CA ASP A 94 -9.98 4.83 -11.43
C ASP A 94 -9.20 5.53 -12.54
N GLU A 95 -8.28 6.44 -12.18
CA GLU A 95 -7.50 7.19 -13.15
C GLU A 95 -6.34 6.35 -13.70
N GLU A 96 -6.30 6.19 -15.03
CA GLU A 96 -5.25 5.42 -15.72
C GLU A 96 -3.84 5.92 -15.41
N ALA A 97 -3.66 7.23 -15.19
CA ALA A 97 -2.36 7.81 -14.83
C ALA A 97 -1.87 7.32 -13.45
N HIS A 98 -2.77 7.14 -12.48
CA HIS A 98 -2.43 6.60 -11.17
C HIS A 98 -2.13 5.10 -11.24
N VAL A 99 -2.90 4.35 -12.03
CA VAL A 99 -2.62 2.93 -12.30
C VAL A 99 -1.23 2.78 -12.93
N ALA A 100 -0.91 3.57 -13.95
CA ALA A 100 0.39 3.51 -14.62
C ALA A 100 1.56 3.84 -13.68
N MET A 101 1.43 4.89 -12.85
CA MET A 101 2.45 5.20 -11.83
C MET A 101 2.60 4.08 -10.80
N ALA A 102 1.50 3.50 -10.32
CA ALA A 102 1.54 2.40 -9.35
C ALA A 102 2.16 1.12 -9.96
N ASP A 103 1.87 0.83 -11.22
CA ASP A 103 2.45 -0.31 -11.95
C ASP A 103 3.97 -0.13 -12.15
N GLU A 104 4.44 1.08 -12.44
CA GLU A 104 5.88 1.39 -12.53
C GLU A 104 6.60 1.15 -11.19
N ILE A 105 5.96 1.49 -10.07
CA ILE A 105 6.50 1.23 -8.74
C ILE A 105 6.61 -0.28 -8.49
N VAL A 106 5.59 -1.06 -8.86
CA VAL A 106 5.62 -2.52 -8.73
C VAL A 106 6.77 -3.12 -9.53
N ASP A 107 6.99 -2.66 -10.76
CA ASP A 107 8.08 -3.12 -11.61
C ASP A 107 9.45 -2.82 -10.95
N LYS A 108 9.66 -1.59 -10.45
CA LYS A 108 10.87 -1.23 -9.71
C LYS A 108 11.07 -2.04 -8.44
N CYS A 109 10.00 -2.27 -7.66
CA CYS A 109 10.06 -3.09 -6.45
C CYS A 109 10.38 -4.56 -6.76
N ASN A 110 9.93 -5.09 -7.89
CA ASN A 110 10.27 -6.45 -8.32
C ASN A 110 11.72 -6.56 -8.81
N GLU A 111 12.23 -5.55 -9.51
CA GLU A 111 13.62 -5.52 -9.99
C GLU A 111 14.62 -5.35 -8.84
N GLN A 112 14.30 -4.48 -7.87
CA GLN A 112 15.18 -4.17 -6.73
C GLN A 112 14.98 -5.16 -5.56
N GLY A 113 13.80 -5.78 -5.49
CA GLY A 113 13.38 -6.66 -4.41
C GLY A 113 13.79 -8.11 -4.64
N GLN A 114 15.09 -8.41 -4.51
CA GLN A 114 15.44 -9.62 -3.78
C GLN A 114 15.01 -9.37 -2.32
N PHE A 115 13.71 -9.58 -2.05
CA PHE A 115 13.17 -9.62 -0.71
C PHE A 115 13.83 -10.82 -0.01
N TYR A 116 14.98 -10.57 0.61
CA TYR A 116 15.48 -11.35 1.73
C TYR A 116 14.49 -11.15 2.89
N ILE A 117 13.27 -11.66 2.75
CA ILE A 117 12.47 -12.06 3.90
C ILE A 117 13.12 -13.36 4.35
N THR A 118 14.31 -13.23 4.95
CA THR A 118 14.97 -14.33 5.62
C THR A 118 14.09 -14.69 6.80
N ARG A 119 13.49 -15.88 6.68
CA ARG A 119 12.79 -16.61 7.72
C ARG A 119 13.63 -16.76 8.99
#